data_AF-A0A1G0XY70-F1
#
_entry.id   AF-A0A1G0XY70-F1
#
_cell.length_a   1.000
_cell.length_b   1.000
_cell.length_c   1.000
_cell.angle_alpha   90.00
_cell.angle_beta   90.00
_cell.angle_gamma   90.00
#
_symmetry.space_group_name_H-M   'P 1'
#
loop_
_entity.id
_entity.type
_entity.pdbx_description
1 polymer ?
#
loop_
_entity_poly.entity_id
_entity_poly.type
_entity_poly.pdbx_seq_one_letter_code
_entity_poly.pdbx_strand_id
1 'polypeptide(L)'
;MKSHIKEKSRNFIENEKEFHLGFLPTEQPNTKTLTLDKAFMSSTEEGVRMLQSVDRDIVPMAERIFKSAEFLKMKSAIQDAVLSGHKVVFSGCGATGRLSILLESMWRNFFIKLKTEKPDAHKLLSKYEDSVLSIMTGGDFALVRSVESFEDYQEFGRQQAREMDISSGDVIIAITEGGETSSVLGTVQESISRNAAAFLLFNNPAGLLSKHLQRSREAIDHPKVTVLDLYCGPMALTGSTRMQATTSEQLVAGAALESALNEIIRKECASDVAETDYISELVKLLDELEKEETVSGISRYIEFEENIYRNNGLVTYYANDYMLDIFTDTTERAPTFMLPPFRRCDDKNSQPSWAFVKNPTRTTPETWEFVLGRKPRCLKWEKDDYLKMGAEEKIVLNPPAVSCDDISKFLVGNEDDPSRLSSGLNAAVMVLGASEIKNADFDKIESAFRKISGKYEKQAVLVIGGKHEEGKFNLPLKIGKSSLELMEHLAVKLALNTISTGTMVRLGKVTGNWMSFVEVTNKKLLDRGTRIISSLCGISYEQACEKLHETLDEFLSSPPAVKTSPVQHTIQKIKNSAPQRQSGD
;
A
#
# COMPACT_ATOMS: atom_id res chain seq x y z
N MET A 1 13.29 36.87 12.08
CA MET A 1 13.33 35.62 11.28
C MET A 1 14.11 34.50 11.97
N LYS A 2 15.44 34.60 12.18
CA LYS A 2 16.22 33.52 12.84
C LYS A 2 15.75 33.13 14.26
N SER A 3 15.30 34.09 15.07
CA SER A 3 14.78 33.81 16.43
C SER A 3 13.49 32.98 16.42
N HIS A 4 12.59 33.23 15.44
CA HIS A 4 11.30 32.54 15.30
C HIS A 4 11.45 31.09 14.84
N ILE A 5 12.36 30.85 13.90
CA ILE A 5 12.63 29.49 13.39
C ILE A 5 13.21 28.59 14.48
N LYS A 6 14.13 29.13 15.30
CA LYS A 6 14.66 28.41 16.46
C LYS A 6 13.59 28.06 17.48
N GLU A 7 12.61 28.94 17.69
CA GLU A 7 11.49 28.69 18.59
C GLU A 7 10.56 27.60 18.05
N LYS A 8 10.16 27.66 16.77
CA LYS A 8 9.37 26.60 16.11
C LYS A 8 10.06 25.24 16.19
N SER A 9 11.35 25.19 15.83
CA SER A 9 12.15 23.96 15.88
C SER A 9 12.24 23.41 17.30
N ARG A 10 12.51 24.27 18.30
CA ARG A 10 12.53 23.86 19.71
C ARG A 10 11.17 23.34 20.18
N ASN A 11 10.08 24.02 19.84
CA ASN A 11 8.73 23.58 20.19
C ASN A 11 8.44 22.18 19.64
N PHE A 12 8.79 21.91 18.38
CA PHE A 12 8.65 20.58 17.80
C PHE A 12 9.46 19.54 18.57
N ILE A 13 10.74 19.82 18.82
CA ILE A 13 11.66 18.89 19.51
C ILE A 13 11.21 18.60 20.96
N GLU A 14 10.75 19.62 21.68
CA GLU A 14 10.47 19.52 23.12
C GLU A 14 9.02 19.09 23.43
N ASN A 15 8.05 19.50 22.61
CA ASN A 15 6.62 19.37 22.92
C ASN A 15 5.87 18.38 22.01
N GLU A 16 6.34 18.13 20.78
CA GLU A 16 5.63 17.31 19.78
C GLU A 16 6.15 15.84 19.76
N LYS A 17 6.49 15.32 20.94
CA LYS A 17 7.23 14.05 21.10
C LYS A 17 6.50 12.81 20.59
N GLU A 18 5.17 12.83 20.52
CA GLU A 18 4.36 11.73 20.00
C GLU A 18 4.56 11.48 18.50
N PHE A 19 5.15 12.44 17.77
CA PHE A 19 5.46 12.35 16.35
C PHE A 19 6.94 11.99 16.08
N HIS A 20 7.77 11.89 17.11
CA HIS A 20 9.16 11.45 16.99
C HIS A 20 9.25 9.93 16.92
N LEU A 21 8.86 9.38 15.78
CA LEU A 21 8.74 7.94 15.56
C LEU A 21 10.06 7.28 15.13
N GLY A 22 11.15 8.03 15.08
CA GLY A 22 12.47 7.52 14.70
C GLY A 22 12.96 6.32 15.52
N PHE A 23 12.48 6.10 16.74
CA PHE A 23 12.87 4.91 17.52
C PHE A 23 12.23 3.60 17.01
N LEU A 24 11.19 3.68 16.17
CA LEU A 24 10.52 2.51 15.62
C LEU A 24 11.40 1.83 14.57
N PRO A 25 11.59 0.50 14.64
CA PRO A 25 12.32 -0.25 13.61
C PRO A 25 11.83 -0.03 12.18
N THR A 26 10.52 0.17 11.96
CA THR A 26 9.98 0.49 10.62
C THR A 26 10.50 1.82 10.05
N GLU A 27 10.96 2.74 10.91
CA GLU A 27 11.55 4.04 10.54
C GLU A 27 13.09 4.03 10.48
N GLN A 28 13.71 2.89 10.79
CA GLN A 28 15.16 2.71 10.80
C GLN A 28 15.69 2.20 9.45
N PRO A 29 16.94 2.51 9.10
CA PRO A 29 17.54 1.99 7.88
C PRO A 29 17.82 0.49 7.99
N ASN A 30 17.53 -0.25 6.92
CA ASN A 30 17.91 -1.66 6.83
C ASN A 30 19.40 -1.78 6.46
N THR A 31 20.14 -2.59 7.21
CA THR A 31 21.59 -2.78 7.01
C THR A 31 21.94 -3.48 5.70
N LYS A 32 21.05 -4.32 5.14
CA LYS A 32 21.25 -5.03 3.87
C LYS A 32 21.23 -4.10 2.66
N THR A 33 20.57 -2.94 2.78
CA THR A 33 20.28 -2.07 1.64
C THR A 33 20.90 -0.68 1.76
N LEU A 34 21.81 -0.43 2.71
CA LEU A 34 22.42 0.90 2.92
C LEU A 34 23.01 1.54 1.65
N THR A 35 23.46 0.71 0.70
CA THR A 35 24.06 1.11 -0.58
C THR A 35 23.14 0.82 -1.77
N LEU A 36 21.83 0.82 -1.57
CA LEU A 36 20.83 0.50 -2.60
C LEU A 36 20.97 1.36 -3.86
N ASP A 37 21.12 2.67 -3.70
CA ASP A 37 21.38 3.59 -4.81
C ASP A 37 22.63 3.20 -5.61
N LYS A 38 23.74 2.87 -4.93
CA LYS A 38 24.98 2.42 -5.57
C LYS A 38 24.81 1.08 -6.29
N ALA A 39 24.04 0.15 -5.74
CA ALA A 39 23.74 -1.12 -6.38
C ALA A 39 23.02 -0.89 -7.72
N PHE A 40 21.98 -0.04 -7.74
CA PHE A 40 21.29 0.35 -8.99
C PHE A 40 22.16 1.14 -9.97
N MET A 41 23.17 1.89 -9.47
CA MET A 41 24.17 2.54 -10.32
C MET A 41 25.14 1.52 -10.97
N SER A 42 25.43 0.41 -10.27
CA SER A 42 26.27 -0.68 -10.77
C SER A 42 25.54 -1.50 -11.84
N SER A 43 24.37 -2.06 -11.49
CA SER A 43 23.46 -2.68 -12.45
C SER A 43 22.04 -2.73 -11.89
N THR A 44 21.04 -2.73 -12.77
CA THR A 44 19.64 -2.82 -12.34
C THR A 44 19.38 -4.14 -11.61
N GLU A 45 19.97 -5.24 -12.07
CA GLU A 45 19.86 -6.56 -11.49
C GLU A 45 20.41 -6.64 -10.07
N GLU A 46 21.57 -6.02 -9.79
CA GLU A 46 22.15 -5.98 -8.45
C GLU A 46 21.23 -5.21 -7.48
N GLY A 47 20.67 -4.08 -7.93
CA GLY A 47 19.68 -3.32 -7.17
C GLY A 47 18.41 -4.14 -6.88
N VAL A 48 17.90 -4.86 -7.87
CA VAL A 48 16.72 -5.75 -7.71
C VAL A 48 16.99 -6.84 -6.68
N ARG A 49 18.14 -7.52 -6.75
CA ARG A 49 18.51 -8.56 -5.77
C ARG A 49 18.64 -7.98 -4.36
N MET A 50 19.22 -6.79 -4.25
CA MET A 50 19.37 -6.11 -2.96
C MET A 50 18.00 -5.81 -2.32
N LEU A 51 17.01 -5.33 -3.11
CA LEU A 51 15.63 -5.16 -2.62
C LEU A 51 15.00 -6.48 -2.17
N GLN A 52 15.03 -7.50 -3.03
CA GLN A 52 14.41 -8.80 -2.77
C GLN A 52 15.03 -9.52 -1.56
N SER A 53 16.31 -9.28 -1.27
CA SER A 53 17.01 -9.92 -0.13
C SER A 53 16.39 -9.63 1.25
N VAL A 54 15.62 -8.56 1.37
CA VAL A 54 14.94 -8.18 2.62
C VAL A 54 13.60 -8.90 2.77
N ASP A 55 12.95 -9.29 1.67
CA ASP A 55 11.68 -10.03 1.73
C ASP A 55 11.85 -11.41 2.39
N ARG A 56 13.07 -11.96 2.40
CA ARG A 56 13.43 -13.17 3.16
C ARG A 56 13.30 -13.01 4.67
N ASP A 57 13.36 -11.79 5.20
CA ASP A 57 13.18 -11.55 6.64
C ASP A 57 11.74 -11.79 7.12
N ILE A 58 10.78 -11.86 6.18
CA ILE A 58 9.39 -12.23 6.44
C ILE A 58 9.27 -13.71 6.82
N VAL A 59 10.13 -14.59 6.30
CA VAL A 59 10.04 -16.04 6.52
C VAL A 59 10.11 -16.42 8.02
N PRO A 60 11.15 -16.03 8.80
CA PRO A 60 11.21 -16.38 10.22
C PRO A 60 10.06 -15.73 11.04
N MET A 61 9.60 -14.55 10.64
CA MET A 61 8.42 -13.92 11.25
C MET A 61 7.16 -14.76 10.99
N ALA A 62 6.93 -15.17 9.74
CA ALA A 62 5.77 -15.95 9.36
C ALA A 62 5.77 -17.33 10.06
N GLU A 63 6.93 -18.00 10.16
CA GLU A 63 7.06 -19.27 10.89
C GLU A 63 6.66 -19.13 12.36
N ARG A 64 7.09 -18.04 13.00
CA ARG A 64 6.72 -17.71 14.39
C ARG A 64 5.23 -17.46 14.51
N ILE A 65 4.66 -16.67 13.61
CA ILE A 65 3.25 -16.26 13.66
C ILE A 65 2.31 -17.42 13.36
N PHE A 66 2.55 -18.24 12.33
CA PHE A 66 1.64 -19.34 12.00
C PHE A 66 1.60 -20.46 13.04
N LYS A 67 2.62 -20.57 13.89
CA LYS A 67 2.65 -21.48 15.05
C LYS A 67 2.05 -20.88 16.33
N SER A 68 1.70 -19.58 16.32
CA SER A 68 1.22 -18.87 17.50
C SER A 68 -0.22 -19.20 17.84
N ALA A 69 -0.58 -19.11 19.13
CA ALA A 69 -1.96 -19.29 19.57
C ALA A 69 -2.86 -18.17 19.05
N GLU A 70 -2.32 -16.98 18.87
CA GLU A 70 -2.98 -15.77 18.38
C GLU A 70 -3.44 -15.94 16.94
N PHE A 71 -2.59 -16.49 16.06
CA PHE A 71 -2.95 -16.77 14.67
C PHE A 71 -4.03 -17.85 14.58
N LEU A 72 -3.90 -18.94 15.34
CA LEU A 72 -4.91 -20.00 15.38
C LEU A 72 -6.26 -19.47 15.88
N LYS A 73 -6.23 -18.62 16.92
CA LYS A 73 -7.43 -17.93 17.42
C LYS A 73 -8.07 -17.03 16.36
N MET A 74 -7.26 -16.31 15.57
CA MET A 74 -7.77 -15.48 14.47
C MET A 74 -8.44 -16.32 13.38
N LYS A 75 -7.79 -17.39 12.93
CA LYS A 75 -8.37 -18.36 11.97
C LYS A 75 -9.71 -18.89 12.46
N SER A 76 -9.77 -19.37 13.70
CA SER A 76 -11.02 -19.89 14.29
C SER A 76 -12.09 -18.82 14.44
N ALA A 77 -11.74 -17.62 14.89
CA ALA A 77 -12.71 -16.53 15.03
C ALA A 77 -13.33 -16.14 13.67
N ILE A 78 -12.53 -16.05 12.61
CA ILE A 78 -13.02 -15.79 11.25
C ILE A 78 -14.01 -16.88 10.83
N GLN A 79 -13.61 -18.15 10.99
CA GLN A 79 -14.46 -19.30 10.65
C GLN A 79 -15.80 -19.28 11.41
N ASP A 80 -15.75 -19.11 12.73
CA ASP A 80 -16.92 -19.17 13.60
C ASP A 80 -17.88 -18.01 13.32
N ALA A 81 -17.35 -16.81 13.07
CA ALA A 81 -18.15 -15.65 12.70
C ALA A 81 -18.92 -15.89 11.40
N VAL A 82 -18.22 -16.34 10.34
CA VAL A 82 -18.86 -16.61 9.04
C VAL A 82 -19.93 -17.70 9.16
N LEU A 83 -19.62 -18.82 9.82
CA LEU A 83 -20.56 -19.94 10.01
C LEU A 83 -21.78 -19.56 10.86
N SER A 84 -21.64 -18.60 11.77
CA SER A 84 -22.71 -18.11 12.63
C SER A 84 -23.48 -16.93 12.03
N GLY A 85 -23.15 -16.49 10.82
CA GLY A 85 -23.81 -15.37 10.14
C GLY A 85 -23.37 -13.98 10.65
N HIS A 86 -22.24 -13.90 11.34
CA HIS A 86 -21.60 -12.66 11.77
C HIS A 86 -20.61 -12.15 10.71
N LYS A 87 -20.19 -10.89 10.87
CA LYS A 87 -19.28 -10.20 9.95
C LYS A 87 -17.83 -10.41 10.35
N VAL A 88 -16.98 -10.54 9.34
CA VAL A 88 -15.52 -10.41 9.46
C VAL A 88 -15.12 -9.13 8.75
N VAL A 89 -14.52 -8.19 9.48
CA VAL A 89 -14.17 -6.87 8.97
C VAL A 89 -12.67 -6.65 9.04
N PHE A 90 -12.03 -6.42 7.89
CA PHE A 90 -10.64 -5.95 7.83
C PHE A 90 -10.60 -4.43 7.88
N SER A 91 -9.69 -3.83 8.65
CA SER A 91 -9.58 -2.37 8.72
C SER A 91 -8.14 -1.89 8.57
N GLY A 92 -7.94 -0.78 7.86
CA GLY A 92 -6.64 -0.16 7.71
C GLY A 92 -6.68 1.28 7.20
N CYS A 93 -5.49 1.87 7.02
CA CYS A 93 -5.28 3.19 6.45
C CYS A 93 -4.16 3.14 5.39
N GLY A 94 -4.23 3.98 4.35
CA GLY A 94 -3.22 3.97 3.29
C GLY A 94 -3.08 2.58 2.65
N ALA A 95 -1.86 2.06 2.54
CA ALA A 95 -1.59 0.73 1.98
C ALA A 95 -2.35 -0.39 2.70
N THR A 96 -2.47 -0.36 4.04
CA THR A 96 -3.24 -1.37 4.80
C THR A 96 -4.75 -1.27 4.59
N GLY A 97 -5.25 -0.05 4.32
CA GLY A 97 -6.63 0.17 3.93
C GLY A 97 -6.94 -0.44 2.56
N ARG A 98 -6.02 -0.27 1.59
CA ARG A 98 -6.14 -0.91 0.26
C ARG A 98 -6.01 -2.43 0.35
N LEU A 99 -5.12 -2.93 1.21
CA LEU A 99 -5.05 -4.36 1.53
C LEU A 99 -6.36 -4.88 2.13
N SER A 100 -7.01 -4.13 3.02
CA SER A 100 -8.30 -4.53 3.59
C SER A 100 -9.38 -4.66 2.52
N ILE A 101 -9.43 -3.75 1.55
CA ILE A 101 -10.32 -3.84 0.38
C ILE A 101 -9.94 -5.03 -0.51
N LEU A 102 -8.64 -5.27 -0.74
CA LEU A 102 -8.16 -6.41 -1.52
C LEU A 102 -8.61 -7.73 -0.90
N LEU A 103 -8.48 -7.91 0.42
CA LEU A 103 -8.91 -9.12 1.13
C LEU A 103 -10.43 -9.35 1.03
N GLU A 104 -11.23 -8.28 1.14
CA GLU A 104 -12.68 -8.36 0.89
C GLU A 104 -12.98 -8.74 -0.58
N SER A 105 -12.28 -8.13 -1.53
CA SER A 105 -12.46 -8.43 -2.96
C SER A 105 -12.07 -9.86 -3.31
N MET A 106 -10.95 -10.38 -2.77
CA MET A 106 -10.54 -11.78 -2.93
C MET A 106 -11.65 -12.74 -2.45
N TRP A 107 -12.25 -12.47 -1.30
CA TRP A 107 -13.39 -13.26 -0.79
C TRP A 107 -14.57 -13.23 -1.76
N ARG A 108 -15.01 -12.06 -2.20
CA ARG A 108 -16.15 -11.91 -3.12
C ARG A 108 -15.87 -12.55 -4.49
N ASN A 109 -14.67 -12.36 -5.02
CA ASN A 109 -14.23 -12.94 -6.29
C ASN A 109 -14.23 -14.46 -6.25
N PHE A 110 -13.92 -15.08 -5.12
CA PHE A 110 -14.07 -16.53 -4.95
C PHE A 110 -15.52 -16.96 -5.22
N PHE A 111 -16.54 -16.30 -4.66
CA PHE A 111 -17.94 -16.66 -4.91
C PHE A 111 -18.37 -16.39 -6.36
N ILE A 112 -17.92 -15.27 -6.93
CA ILE A 112 -18.20 -14.92 -8.33
C ILE A 112 -17.66 -16.01 -9.27
N LYS A 113 -16.40 -16.44 -9.09
CA LYS A 113 -15.78 -17.54 -9.85
C LYS A 113 -16.46 -18.88 -9.56
N LEU A 114 -16.78 -19.16 -8.30
CA LEU A 114 -17.43 -20.42 -7.88
C LEU A 114 -18.78 -20.61 -8.57
N LYS A 115 -19.53 -19.53 -8.79
CA LYS A 115 -20.83 -19.56 -9.47
C LYS A 115 -20.76 -20.15 -10.88
N THR A 116 -19.71 -19.86 -11.63
CA THR A 116 -19.52 -20.37 -13.00
C THR A 116 -18.78 -21.70 -13.00
N GLU A 117 -17.76 -21.86 -12.17
CA GLU A 117 -16.89 -23.03 -12.16
C GLU A 117 -17.49 -24.25 -11.45
N LYS A 118 -18.20 -24.03 -10.33
CA LYS A 118 -18.79 -25.10 -9.50
C LYS A 118 -20.17 -24.69 -8.96
N PRO A 119 -21.21 -24.64 -9.82
CA PRO A 119 -22.53 -24.14 -9.44
C PRO A 119 -23.18 -24.83 -8.23
N ASP A 120 -22.94 -26.12 -8.03
CA ASP A 120 -23.51 -26.86 -6.89
C ASP A 120 -22.84 -26.50 -5.56
N ALA A 121 -21.51 -26.31 -5.55
CA ALA A 121 -20.81 -25.78 -4.38
C ALA A 121 -21.24 -24.34 -4.09
N HIS A 122 -21.44 -23.53 -5.13
CA HIS A 122 -21.96 -22.17 -4.98
C HIS A 122 -23.33 -22.15 -4.29
N LYS A 123 -24.27 -23.03 -4.64
CA LYS A 123 -25.59 -23.11 -3.97
C LYS A 123 -25.48 -23.33 -2.46
N LEU A 124 -24.48 -24.07 -2.00
CA LEU A 124 -24.25 -24.36 -0.58
C LEU A 124 -23.58 -23.19 0.14
N LEU A 125 -22.67 -22.49 -0.55
CA LEU A 125 -21.78 -21.50 0.05
C LEU A 125 -22.25 -20.05 -0.12
N SER A 126 -23.12 -19.74 -1.09
CA SER A 126 -23.47 -18.35 -1.46
C SER A 126 -24.05 -17.50 -0.32
N LYS A 127 -24.59 -18.13 0.73
CA LYS A 127 -25.00 -17.45 1.97
C LYS A 127 -23.86 -16.73 2.70
N TYR A 128 -22.60 -17.06 2.41
CA TYR A 128 -21.41 -16.48 3.03
C TYR A 128 -20.75 -15.38 2.19
N GLU A 129 -21.25 -15.08 0.99
CA GLU A 129 -20.64 -14.13 0.04
C GLU A 129 -20.43 -12.74 0.65
N ASP A 130 -21.38 -12.27 1.46
CA ASP A 130 -21.34 -10.95 2.10
C ASP A 130 -20.78 -10.94 3.54
N SER A 131 -20.16 -12.04 3.98
CA SER A 131 -19.67 -12.17 5.37
C SER A 131 -18.35 -11.45 5.64
N VAL A 132 -17.58 -11.13 4.61
CA VAL A 132 -16.30 -10.40 4.72
C VAL A 132 -16.46 -8.99 4.19
N LEU A 133 -16.04 -8.01 4.98
CA LEU A 133 -16.13 -6.58 4.67
C LEU A 133 -14.81 -5.87 4.99
N SER A 134 -14.69 -4.62 4.56
CA SER A 134 -13.52 -3.79 4.84
C SER A 134 -13.87 -2.37 5.27
N ILE A 135 -13.02 -1.80 6.12
CA ILE A 135 -12.97 -0.39 6.50
C ILE A 135 -11.63 0.19 6.04
N MET A 136 -11.67 0.99 4.97
CA MET A 136 -10.54 1.85 4.59
C MET A 136 -10.75 3.24 5.18
N THR A 137 -9.76 3.76 5.90
CA THR A 137 -9.76 5.18 6.32
C THR A 137 -9.86 6.07 5.07
N GLY A 138 -10.95 6.85 4.95
CA GLY A 138 -11.26 7.63 3.74
C GLY A 138 -12.23 6.97 2.76
N GLY A 139 -12.69 5.75 3.03
CA GLY A 139 -13.57 4.97 2.17
C GLY A 139 -12.88 4.48 0.89
N ASP A 140 -13.65 3.84 -0.01
CA ASP A 140 -13.10 3.29 -1.27
C ASP A 140 -12.46 4.37 -2.16
N PHE A 141 -12.81 5.66 -2.01
CA PHE A 141 -12.14 6.77 -2.68
C PHE A 141 -10.62 6.75 -2.48
N ALA A 142 -10.16 6.30 -1.31
CA ALA A 142 -8.74 6.31 -1.01
C ALA A 142 -7.93 5.27 -1.82
N LEU A 143 -8.59 4.39 -2.59
CA LEU A 143 -7.95 3.56 -3.62
C LEU A 143 -7.25 4.40 -4.68
N VAL A 144 -7.86 5.51 -5.12
CA VAL A 144 -7.30 6.38 -6.19
C VAL A 144 -6.47 7.53 -5.64
N ARG A 145 -6.72 7.98 -4.42
CA ARG A 145 -6.00 9.12 -3.83
C ARG A 145 -5.94 9.06 -2.32
N SER A 146 -4.74 9.08 -1.76
CA SER A 146 -4.55 9.09 -0.30
C SER A 146 -5.21 10.31 0.37
N VAL A 147 -5.85 10.05 1.52
CA VAL A 147 -6.48 11.05 2.38
C VAL A 147 -5.72 11.10 3.71
N GLU A 148 -4.43 11.44 3.65
CA GLU A 148 -3.47 11.30 4.76
C GLU A 148 -3.95 11.94 6.07
N SER A 149 -4.61 13.10 5.99
CA SER A 149 -5.07 13.81 7.19
C SER A 149 -6.09 13.02 8.02
N PHE A 150 -6.70 11.96 7.50
CA PHE A 150 -7.69 11.18 8.24
C PHE A 150 -7.05 10.19 9.20
N GLU A 151 -5.80 9.78 8.95
CA GLU A 151 -5.13 8.74 9.72
C GLU A 151 -4.89 9.14 11.18
N ASP A 152 -4.84 10.44 11.45
CA ASP A 152 -4.50 11.02 12.75
C ASP A 152 -5.71 11.10 13.71
N TYR A 153 -6.93 10.85 13.23
CA TYR A 153 -8.16 10.96 14.01
C TYR A 153 -8.70 9.59 14.45
N GLN A 154 -8.60 9.27 15.75
CA GLN A 154 -9.23 8.06 16.31
C GLN A 154 -10.75 8.06 16.09
N GLU A 155 -11.40 9.22 16.23
CA GLU A 155 -12.86 9.32 16.10
C GLU A 155 -13.35 8.99 14.69
N PHE A 156 -12.55 9.23 13.64
CA PHE A 156 -12.93 8.85 12.27
C PHE A 156 -13.00 7.32 12.12
N GLY A 157 -12.05 6.59 12.68
CA GLY A 157 -12.11 5.12 12.69
C GLY A 157 -13.25 4.58 13.55
N ARG A 158 -13.52 5.21 14.71
CA ARG A 158 -14.69 4.89 15.53
C ARG A 158 -15.99 5.09 14.74
N GLN A 159 -16.12 6.21 14.04
CA GLN A 159 -17.29 6.50 13.23
C GLN A 159 -17.48 5.46 12.11
N GLN A 160 -16.42 5.08 11.40
CA GLN A 160 -16.54 4.05 10.36
C GLN A 160 -16.92 2.67 10.93
N ALA A 161 -16.44 2.32 12.12
CA ALA A 161 -16.88 1.10 12.81
C ALA A 161 -18.38 1.14 13.20
N ARG A 162 -18.91 2.32 13.58
CA ARG A 162 -20.35 2.50 13.82
C ARG A 162 -21.16 2.38 12.54
N GLU A 163 -20.68 2.96 11.44
CA GLU A 163 -21.32 2.90 10.13
C GLU A 163 -21.30 1.50 9.52
N MET A 164 -20.28 0.70 9.84
CA MET A 164 -20.21 -0.73 9.52
C MET A 164 -21.15 -1.58 10.41
N ASP A 165 -21.83 -0.94 11.37
CA ASP A 165 -22.73 -1.55 12.34
C ASP A 165 -22.07 -2.72 13.08
N ILE A 166 -20.81 -2.56 13.51
CA ILE A 166 -20.09 -3.60 14.25
C ILE A 166 -20.88 -3.96 15.51
N SER A 167 -20.98 -5.25 15.79
CA SER A 167 -21.80 -5.81 16.85
C SER A 167 -21.16 -7.03 17.50
N SER A 168 -21.82 -7.55 18.55
CA SER A 168 -21.37 -8.75 19.24
C SER A 168 -21.40 -9.96 18.29
N GLY A 169 -20.33 -10.75 18.30
CA GLY A 169 -20.15 -11.91 17.40
C GLY A 169 -19.39 -11.58 16.12
N ASP A 170 -19.31 -10.29 15.75
CA ASP A 170 -18.45 -9.86 14.65
C ASP A 170 -16.96 -9.93 15.04
N VAL A 171 -16.10 -10.02 14.02
CA VAL A 171 -14.65 -10.05 14.15
C VAL A 171 -14.05 -8.86 13.41
N ILE A 172 -13.26 -8.04 14.12
CA ILE A 172 -12.43 -7.00 13.52
C ILE A 172 -10.98 -7.48 13.44
N ILE A 173 -10.39 -7.40 12.25
CA ILE A 173 -8.96 -7.57 12.01
C ILE A 173 -8.42 -6.20 11.59
N ALA A 174 -7.88 -5.47 12.56
CA ALA A 174 -7.28 -4.16 12.35
C ALA A 174 -5.80 -4.32 11.96
N ILE A 175 -5.43 -3.74 10.82
CA ILE A 175 -4.11 -3.82 10.21
C ILE A 175 -3.54 -2.40 10.18
N THR A 176 -2.37 -2.21 10.80
CA THR A 176 -1.65 -0.93 10.79
C THR A 176 -0.16 -1.21 10.66
N GLU A 177 0.47 -0.58 9.67
CA GLU A 177 1.85 -0.90 9.31
C GLU A 177 2.81 -0.82 10.51
N GLY A 178 2.79 0.32 11.21
CA GLY A 178 3.66 0.58 12.36
C GLY A 178 3.05 0.30 13.73
N GLY A 179 1.72 0.12 13.84
CA GLY A 179 1.04 -0.08 15.12
C GLY A 179 0.59 1.21 15.84
N GLU A 180 0.78 2.37 15.22
CA GLU A 180 0.48 3.70 15.79
C GLU A 180 -0.57 4.51 15.04
N THR A 181 -1.18 3.97 13.98
CA THR A 181 -2.18 4.69 13.16
C THR A 181 -3.45 4.98 13.96
N SER A 182 -3.71 6.24 14.30
CA SER A 182 -4.79 6.64 15.20
C SER A 182 -6.17 6.18 14.72
N SER A 183 -6.52 6.37 13.44
CA SER A 183 -7.83 5.95 12.92
C SER A 183 -8.07 4.44 13.11
N VAL A 184 -7.08 3.61 12.78
CA VAL A 184 -7.16 2.14 12.93
C VAL A 184 -7.32 1.75 14.40
N LEU A 185 -6.57 2.39 15.31
CA LEU A 185 -6.71 2.16 16.75
C LEU A 185 -8.09 2.61 17.26
N GLY A 186 -8.66 3.67 16.68
CA GLY A 186 -10.04 4.08 16.92
C GLY A 186 -11.07 3.02 16.49
N THR A 187 -10.89 2.40 15.33
CA THR A 187 -11.72 1.25 14.88
C THR A 187 -11.68 0.11 15.89
N VAL A 188 -10.49 -0.23 16.41
CA VAL A 188 -10.33 -1.26 17.45
C VAL A 188 -11.12 -0.87 18.71
N GLN A 189 -10.96 0.37 19.19
CA GLN A 189 -11.61 0.87 20.40
C GLN A 189 -13.15 0.86 20.31
N GLU A 190 -13.71 1.27 19.17
CA GLU A 190 -15.17 1.19 18.96
C GLU A 190 -15.65 -0.26 18.91
N SER A 191 -14.92 -1.13 18.20
CA SER A 191 -15.30 -2.54 18.03
C SER A 191 -15.34 -3.31 19.36
N ILE A 192 -14.32 -3.12 20.22
CA ILE A 192 -14.30 -3.75 21.55
C ILE A 192 -15.42 -3.24 22.47
N SER A 193 -15.82 -1.97 22.32
CA SER A 193 -16.93 -1.37 23.09
C SER A 193 -18.28 -1.99 22.70
N ARG A 194 -18.37 -2.47 21.45
CA ARG A 194 -19.52 -3.18 20.87
C ARG A 194 -19.45 -4.70 21.03
N ASN A 195 -18.47 -5.21 21.79
CA ASN A 195 -18.24 -6.62 22.06
C ASN A 195 -17.89 -7.48 20.82
N ALA A 196 -17.34 -6.89 19.77
CA ALA A 196 -16.70 -7.65 18.70
C ALA A 196 -15.36 -8.23 19.17
N ALA A 197 -14.96 -9.38 18.59
CA ALA A 197 -13.62 -9.91 18.78
C ALA A 197 -12.62 -9.05 17.99
N ALA A 198 -11.52 -8.65 18.62
CA ALA A 198 -10.56 -7.73 18.00
C ALA A 198 -9.16 -8.36 17.85
N PHE A 199 -8.63 -8.29 16.64
CA PHE A 199 -7.26 -8.66 16.29
C PHE A 199 -6.52 -7.43 15.77
N LEU A 200 -5.28 -7.25 16.18
CA LEU A 200 -4.45 -6.10 15.82
C LEU A 200 -3.11 -6.59 15.26
N LEU A 201 -2.84 -6.30 13.98
CA LEU A 201 -1.66 -6.71 13.23
C LEU A 201 -0.79 -5.47 12.94
N PHE A 202 0.51 -5.55 13.23
CA PHE A 202 1.49 -4.48 12.95
C PHE A 202 2.93 -4.99 12.92
N ASN A 203 3.86 -4.16 12.43
CA ASN A 203 5.24 -4.57 12.11
C ASN A 203 6.32 -3.91 12.98
N ASN A 204 5.99 -3.48 14.19
CA ASN A 204 6.95 -3.06 15.22
C ASN A 204 6.82 -3.93 16.47
N PRO A 205 7.89 -4.12 17.27
CA PRO A 205 7.79 -4.87 18.51
C PRO A 205 6.72 -4.31 19.45
N ALA A 206 5.75 -5.13 19.84
CA ALA A 206 4.58 -4.70 20.63
C ALA A 206 4.99 -3.99 21.94
N GLY A 207 5.98 -4.56 22.65
CA GLY A 207 6.50 -3.97 23.89
C GLY A 207 7.15 -2.59 23.70
N LEU A 208 7.71 -2.32 22.52
CA LEU A 208 8.28 -1.01 22.20
C LEU A 208 7.17 0.04 21.99
N LEU A 209 6.14 -0.31 21.23
CA LEU A 209 4.96 0.53 21.03
C LEU A 209 4.25 0.81 22.36
N SER A 210 3.92 -0.23 23.12
CA SER A 210 3.26 -0.11 24.43
C SER A 210 4.07 0.75 25.39
N LYS A 211 5.42 0.67 25.37
CA LYS A 211 6.24 1.48 26.27
C LYS A 211 6.20 2.97 25.92
N HIS A 212 6.28 3.31 24.64
CA HIS A 212 6.57 4.69 24.19
C HIS A 212 5.35 5.48 23.70
N LEU A 213 4.29 4.81 23.24
CA LEU A 213 3.12 5.47 22.64
C LEU A 213 1.86 5.12 23.42
N GLN A 214 1.23 6.12 24.04
CA GLN A 214 0.01 5.92 24.83
C GLN A 214 -1.13 5.30 23.99
N ARG A 215 -1.41 5.87 22.81
CA ARG A 215 -2.48 5.37 21.93
C ARG A 215 -2.30 3.91 21.53
N SER A 216 -1.07 3.47 21.26
CA SER A 216 -0.77 2.08 20.93
C SER A 216 -0.89 1.19 22.16
N ARG A 217 -0.37 1.62 23.32
CA ARG A 217 -0.48 0.90 24.61
C ARG A 217 -1.93 0.60 24.96
N GLU A 218 -2.83 1.58 24.80
CA GLU A 218 -4.25 1.43 25.10
C GLU A 218 -4.93 0.33 24.27
N ALA A 219 -4.48 0.09 23.04
CA ALA A 219 -5.01 -0.99 22.20
C ALA A 219 -4.28 -2.33 22.43
N ILE A 220 -2.94 -2.30 22.50
CA ILE A 220 -2.09 -3.50 22.62
C ILE A 220 -2.29 -4.19 23.97
N ASP A 221 -2.35 -3.42 25.06
CA ASP A 221 -2.43 -3.97 26.42
C ASP A 221 -3.89 -4.28 26.83
N HIS A 222 -4.86 -4.00 25.95
CA HIS A 222 -6.27 -4.23 26.26
C HIS A 222 -6.62 -5.72 26.24
N PRO A 223 -7.26 -6.28 27.29
CA PRO A 223 -7.44 -7.73 27.43
C PRO A 223 -8.37 -8.37 26.37
N LYS A 224 -9.20 -7.57 25.70
CA LYS A 224 -10.07 -8.02 24.59
C LYS A 224 -9.39 -7.98 23.22
N VAL A 225 -8.17 -7.45 23.10
CA VAL A 225 -7.44 -7.35 21.83
C VAL A 225 -6.42 -8.48 21.75
N THR A 226 -6.44 -9.21 20.65
CA THR A 226 -5.43 -10.23 20.34
C THR A 226 -4.41 -9.63 19.39
N VAL A 227 -3.15 -9.54 19.83
CA VAL A 227 -2.09 -8.86 19.09
C VAL A 227 -1.28 -9.86 18.29
N LEU A 228 -1.04 -9.56 17.03
CA LEU A 228 -0.11 -10.28 16.16
C LEU A 228 1.04 -9.32 15.82
N ASP A 229 2.17 -9.50 16.52
CA ASP A 229 3.41 -8.76 16.28
C ASP A 229 4.16 -9.34 15.08
N LEU A 230 3.97 -8.71 13.92
CA LEU A 230 4.53 -9.11 12.62
C LEU A 230 5.92 -8.49 12.38
N TYR A 231 6.62 -8.04 13.42
CA TYR A 231 7.96 -7.48 13.24
C TYR A 231 8.90 -8.48 12.55
N CYS A 232 9.41 -8.07 11.38
CA CYS A 232 10.37 -8.79 10.55
C CYS A 232 11.67 -8.01 10.32
N GLY A 233 11.84 -6.83 10.94
CA GLY A 233 13.00 -5.97 10.73
C GLY A 233 12.66 -4.65 10.02
N PRO A 234 13.66 -3.78 9.78
CA PRO A 234 13.47 -2.53 9.04
C PRO A 234 13.18 -2.79 7.55
N MET A 235 12.46 -1.88 6.91
CA MET A 235 12.08 -2.00 5.50
C MET A 235 13.29 -1.85 4.56
N ALA A 236 13.26 -2.50 3.39
CA ALA A 236 14.32 -2.40 2.38
C ALA A 236 14.58 -0.95 1.96
N LEU A 237 13.51 -0.17 1.85
CA LEU A 237 13.54 1.27 1.70
C LEU A 237 13.05 1.90 3.01
N THR A 238 13.90 2.68 3.67
CA THR A 238 13.67 3.16 5.03
C THR A 238 12.36 3.94 5.16
N GLY A 239 11.48 3.53 6.07
CA GLY A 239 10.15 4.14 6.27
C GLY A 239 9.10 3.78 5.21
N SER A 240 9.42 2.93 4.23
CA SER A 240 8.50 2.50 3.17
C SER A 240 7.74 1.24 3.59
N THR A 241 6.81 1.41 4.52
CA THR A 241 5.98 0.35 5.10
C THR A 241 5.11 -0.40 4.09
N ARG A 242 4.78 0.21 2.93
CA ARG A 242 4.13 -0.49 1.80
C ARG A 242 4.89 -1.73 1.32
N MET A 243 6.17 -1.90 1.68
CA MET A 243 7.01 -3.04 1.30
C MET A 243 6.81 -4.22 2.27
N GLN A 244 7.82 -4.60 3.06
CA GLN A 244 7.82 -5.82 3.85
C GLN A 244 6.71 -5.87 4.89
N ALA A 245 6.32 -4.72 5.47
CA ALA A 245 5.24 -4.65 6.44
C ALA A 245 3.89 -5.05 5.81
N THR A 246 3.48 -4.41 4.70
CA THR A 246 2.24 -4.80 4.02
C THR A 246 2.32 -6.18 3.36
N THR A 247 3.50 -6.65 2.93
CA THR A 247 3.68 -8.04 2.47
C THR A 247 3.40 -9.03 3.59
N SER A 248 3.93 -8.76 4.79
CA SER A 248 3.70 -9.58 6.00
C SER A 248 2.23 -9.61 6.41
N GLU A 249 1.58 -8.44 6.39
CA GLU A 249 0.16 -8.30 6.71
C GLU A 249 -0.73 -9.02 5.70
N GLN A 250 -0.45 -8.89 4.40
CA GLN A 250 -1.18 -9.58 3.35
C GLN A 250 -1.04 -11.10 3.48
N LEU A 251 0.18 -11.59 3.73
CA LEU A 251 0.44 -13.00 3.96
C LEU A 251 -0.35 -13.53 5.17
N VAL A 252 -0.25 -12.87 6.33
CA VAL A 252 -0.84 -13.36 7.58
C VAL A 252 -2.36 -13.23 7.58
N ALA A 253 -2.90 -12.07 7.22
CA ALA A 253 -4.35 -11.86 7.17
C ALA A 253 -5.00 -12.71 6.08
N GLY A 254 -4.38 -12.77 4.90
CA GLY A 254 -4.84 -13.59 3.77
C GLY A 254 -4.79 -15.09 4.08
N ALA A 255 -3.73 -15.57 4.73
CA ALA A 255 -3.62 -16.98 5.11
C ALA A 255 -4.68 -17.39 6.14
N ALA A 256 -4.99 -16.53 7.12
CA ALA A 256 -6.07 -16.78 8.07
C ALA A 256 -7.43 -16.82 7.39
N LEU A 257 -7.69 -15.87 6.48
CA LEU A 257 -8.94 -15.79 5.72
C LEU A 257 -9.14 -17.01 4.81
N GLU A 258 -8.12 -17.36 4.03
CA GLU A 258 -8.16 -18.51 3.12
C GLU A 258 -8.23 -19.84 3.88
N SER A 259 -7.53 -19.96 5.01
CA SER A 259 -7.63 -21.15 5.88
C SER A 259 -9.04 -21.32 6.45
N ALA A 260 -9.68 -20.23 6.87
CA ALA A 260 -11.06 -20.28 7.35
C ALA A 260 -12.03 -20.65 6.22
N LEU A 261 -11.86 -20.08 5.02
CA LEU A 261 -12.64 -20.45 3.83
C LEU A 261 -12.51 -21.94 3.51
N ASN A 262 -11.28 -22.46 3.47
CA ASN A 262 -11.02 -23.87 3.16
C ASN A 262 -11.73 -24.81 4.15
N GLU A 263 -11.75 -24.45 5.43
CA GLU A 263 -12.47 -25.23 6.45
C GLU A 263 -13.99 -25.13 6.28
N ILE A 264 -14.53 -23.96 5.92
CA ILE A 264 -15.96 -23.80 5.59
C ILE A 264 -16.32 -24.68 4.39
N ILE A 265 -15.48 -24.71 3.35
CA ILE A 265 -15.70 -25.56 2.17
C ILE A 265 -15.68 -27.05 2.56
N ARG A 266 -14.74 -27.50 3.39
CA ARG A 266 -14.71 -28.89 3.89
C ARG A 266 -16.02 -29.24 4.60
N LYS A 267 -16.46 -28.35 5.50
CA LYS A 267 -17.64 -28.57 6.34
C LYS A 267 -18.95 -28.59 5.54
N GLU A 268 -19.13 -27.64 4.63
CA GLU A 268 -20.41 -27.43 3.93
C GLU A 268 -20.51 -28.26 2.64
N CYS A 269 -19.39 -28.50 1.95
CA CYS A 269 -19.36 -29.20 0.67
C CYS A 269 -18.84 -30.65 0.76
N ALA A 270 -18.45 -31.13 1.94
CA ALA A 270 -17.79 -32.43 2.12
C ALA A 270 -16.63 -32.65 1.13
N SER A 271 -15.82 -31.60 0.92
CA SER A 271 -14.76 -31.56 -0.09
C SER A 271 -13.37 -31.69 0.53
N ASP A 272 -12.47 -32.41 -0.14
CA ASP A 272 -11.07 -32.59 0.28
C ASP A 272 -10.17 -31.40 -0.12
N VAL A 273 -10.58 -30.16 0.18
CA VAL A 273 -9.73 -28.98 -0.06
C VAL A 273 -8.49 -29.06 0.84
N ALA A 274 -7.32 -29.20 0.22
CA ALA A 274 -6.04 -29.31 0.93
C ALA A 274 -5.75 -28.06 1.78
N GLU A 275 -5.06 -28.25 2.92
CA GLU A 275 -4.43 -27.13 3.61
C GLU A 275 -3.21 -26.64 2.84
N THR A 276 -3.05 -25.32 2.78
CA THR A 276 -1.90 -24.68 2.17
C THR A 276 -0.78 -24.54 3.19
N ASP A 277 0.41 -25.04 2.87
CA ASP A 277 1.62 -24.67 3.61
C ASP A 277 2.12 -23.31 3.13
N TYR A 278 1.64 -22.26 3.80
CA TYR A 278 1.94 -20.87 3.45
C TYR A 278 3.43 -20.51 3.58
N ILE A 279 4.20 -21.18 4.45
CA ILE A 279 5.65 -20.94 4.55
C ILE A 279 6.34 -21.52 3.33
N SER A 280 6.04 -22.77 2.99
CA SER A 280 6.64 -23.42 1.82
C SER A 280 6.28 -22.67 0.53
N GLU A 281 5.04 -22.22 0.37
CA GLU A 281 4.65 -21.43 -0.81
C GLU A 281 5.28 -20.03 -0.83
N LEU A 282 5.46 -19.36 0.31
CA LEU A 282 6.21 -18.09 0.38
C LEU A 282 7.67 -18.30 -0.03
N VAL A 283 8.35 -19.29 0.56
CA VAL A 283 9.77 -19.58 0.26
C VAL A 283 9.95 -19.87 -1.22
N LYS A 284 9.08 -20.71 -1.78
CA LYS A 284 9.06 -21.02 -3.21
C LYS A 284 8.81 -19.78 -4.08
N LEU A 285 7.87 -18.90 -3.70
CA LEU A 285 7.64 -17.65 -4.42
C LEU A 285 8.89 -16.76 -4.43
N LEU A 286 9.55 -16.61 -3.27
CA LEU A 286 10.80 -15.85 -3.16
C LEU A 286 11.93 -16.49 -3.98
N ASP A 287 12.07 -17.82 -3.96
CA ASP A 287 13.02 -18.56 -4.80
C ASP A 287 12.79 -18.27 -6.30
N GLU A 288 11.53 -18.26 -6.76
CA GLU A 288 11.17 -17.96 -8.14
C GLU A 288 11.44 -16.49 -8.52
N LEU A 289 11.25 -15.56 -7.58
CA LEU A 289 11.52 -14.12 -7.77
C LEU A 289 13.02 -13.82 -7.90
N GLU A 290 13.86 -14.58 -7.21
CA GLU A 290 15.32 -14.39 -7.16
C GLU A 290 16.08 -15.04 -8.33
N LYS A 291 15.40 -15.87 -9.15
CA LYS A 291 15.99 -16.48 -10.35
C LYS A 291 16.47 -15.43 -11.35
N GLU A 292 17.58 -15.73 -12.01
CA GLU A 292 18.19 -14.87 -13.05
C GLU A 292 17.18 -14.37 -14.10
N GLU A 293 16.34 -15.26 -14.65
CA GLU A 293 15.36 -14.90 -15.68
C GLU A 293 14.32 -13.89 -15.14
N THR A 294 13.87 -14.07 -13.90
CA THR A 294 12.91 -13.18 -13.25
C THR A 294 13.53 -11.84 -12.89
N VAL A 295 14.70 -11.84 -12.26
CA VAL A 295 15.45 -10.62 -11.91
C VAL A 295 15.76 -9.81 -13.16
N SER A 296 16.17 -10.45 -14.25
CA SER A 296 16.39 -9.79 -15.54
C SER A 296 15.09 -9.25 -16.14
N GLY A 297 13.98 -9.99 -16.03
CA GLY A 297 12.65 -9.52 -16.46
C GLY A 297 12.20 -8.26 -15.72
N ILE A 298 12.34 -8.24 -14.39
CA ILE A 298 12.05 -7.08 -13.53
C ILE A 298 12.98 -5.92 -13.91
N SER A 299 14.27 -6.18 -14.09
CA SER A 299 15.27 -5.16 -14.44
C SER A 299 14.98 -4.48 -15.77
N ARG A 300 14.66 -5.26 -16.81
CA ARG A 300 14.25 -4.73 -18.12
C ARG A 300 12.97 -3.89 -18.04
N TYR A 301 12.03 -4.27 -17.15
CA TYR A 301 10.82 -3.48 -16.96
C TYR A 301 11.12 -2.15 -16.23
N ILE A 302 11.97 -2.18 -15.21
CA ILE A 302 12.45 -0.99 -14.50
C ILE A 302 13.09 0.00 -15.48
N GLU A 303 13.97 -0.48 -16.36
CA GLU A 303 14.63 0.36 -17.37
C GLU A 303 13.65 0.90 -18.41
N PHE A 304 12.64 0.10 -18.78
CA PHE A 304 11.55 0.56 -19.64
C PHE A 304 10.78 1.71 -18.98
N GLU A 305 10.32 1.53 -17.74
CA GLU A 305 9.54 2.55 -17.02
C GLU A 305 10.38 3.81 -16.73
N GLU A 306 11.65 3.64 -16.35
CA GLU A 306 12.61 4.74 -16.21
C GLU A 306 12.73 5.54 -17.51
N ASN A 307 12.90 4.86 -18.65
CA ASN A 307 13.01 5.52 -19.95
C ASN A 307 11.74 6.29 -20.31
N ILE A 308 10.54 5.76 -20.01
CA ILE A 308 9.28 6.49 -20.16
C ILE A 308 9.33 7.80 -19.36
N TYR A 309 9.65 7.73 -18.07
CA TYR A 309 9.65 8.91 -17.18
C TYR A 309 10.74 9.94 -17.52
N ARG A 310 11.95 9.50 -17.91
CA ARG A 310 13.02 10.43 -18.35
C ARG A 310 12.65 11.20 -19.61
N ASN A 311 11.76 10.64 -20.44
CA ASN A 311 11.24 11.30 -21.65
C ASN A 311 9.91 12.03 -21.38
N ASN A 312 9.64 12.41 -20.13
CA ASN A 312 8.40 13.06 -19.70
C ASN A 312 7.15 12.27 -20.12
N GLY A 313 7.26 10.95 -20.19
CA GLY A 313 6.17 10.06 -20.58
C GLY A 313 5.34 9.59 -19.39
N LEU A 314 4.17 9.02 -19.69
CA LEU A 314 3.27 8.45 -18.70
C LEU A 314 3.05 6.97 -18.95
N VAL A 315 2.91 6.17 -17.89
CA VAL A 315 2.49 4.77 -17.98
C VAL A 315 1.00 4.66 -17.63
N THR A 316 0.25 3.95 -18.47
CA THR A 316 -1.14 3.56 -18.20
C THR A 316 -1.21 2.05 -18.16
N TYR A 317 -1.41 1.52 -16.96
CA TYR A 317 -1.58 0.10 -16.70
C TYR A 317 -3.01 -0.33 -17.05
N TYR A 318 -3.13 -1.43 -17.79
CA TYR A 318 -4.39 -2.11 -18.10
C TYR A 318 -4.40 -3.49 -17.45
N ALA A 319 -5.43 -3.82 -16.70
CA ALA A 319 -5.59 -5.13 -16.06
C ALA A 319 -7.07 -5.47 -15.89
N ASN A 320 -7.36 -6.74 -15.62
CA ASN A 320 -8.69 -7.19 -15.21
C ASN A 320 -8.71 -7.57 -13.73
N ASP A 321 -8.14 -8.74 -13.38
CA ASP A 321 -8.32 -9.33 -12.04
C ASP A 321 -7.41 -8.69 -10.99
N TYR A 322 -6.26 -8.14 -11.41
CA TYR A 322 -5.23 -7.58 -10.52
C TYR A 322 -5.23 -6.05 -10.42
N MET A 323 -6.34 -5.38 -10.78
CA MET A 323 -6.41 -3.92 -10.73
C MET A 323 -6.20 -3.37 -9.31
N LEU A 324 -6.74 -4.02 -8.28
CA LEU A 324 -6.57 -3.58 -6.88
C LEU A 324 -5.12 -3.69 -6.40
N ASP A 325 -4.38 -4.72 -6.82
CA ASP A 325 -2.95 -4.86 -6.54
C ASP A 325 -2.16 -3.70 -7.16
N ILE A 326 -2.50 -3.33 -8.40
CA ILE A 326 -1.86 -2.20 -9.10
C ILE A 326 -2.23 -0.87 -8.44
N PHE A 327 -3.48 -0.66 -7.98
CA PHE A 327 -3.84 0.54 -7.20
C PHE A 327 -3.03 0.64 -5.91
N THR A 328 -2.80 -0.49 -5.24
CA THR A 328 -2.01 -0.53 -4.00
C THR A 328 -0.58 -0.05 -4.22
N ASP A 329 0.05 -0.40 -5.34
CA ASP A 329 1.37 0.13 -5.69
C ASP A 329 1.30 1.58 -6.22
N THR A 330 0.49 1.83 -7.25
CA THR A 330 0.51 3.11 -8.00
C THR A 330 0.07 4.30 -7.18
N THR A 331 -0.94 4.15 -6.32
CA THR A 331 -1.41 5.25 -5.46
C THR A 331 -0.39 5.60 -4.38
N GLU A 332 0.35 4.61 -3.86
CA GLU A 332 1.40 4.83 -2.87
C GLU A 332 2.67 5.49 -3.47
N ARG A 333 2.86 5.46 -4.79
CA ARG A 333 4.02 6.15 -5.41
C ARG A 333 3.97 7.67 -5.19
N ALA A 334 2.78 8.26 -5.12
CA ALA A 334 2.60 9.71 -4.94
C ALA A 334 3.18 10.21 -3.60
N PRO A 335 2.73 9.72 -2.42
CA PRO A 335 3.29 10.14 -1.14
C PRO A 335 4.73 9.65 -0.92
N THR A 336 5.08 8.46 -1.42
CA THR A 336 6.41 7.85 -1.24
C THR A 336 7.52 8.61 -1.97
N PHE A 337 7.25 9.06 -3.20
CA PHE A 337 8.27 9.62 -4.11
C PHE A 337 7.97 11.04 -4.60
N MET A 338 6.98 11.68 -3.97
CA MET A 338 6.48 13.03 -4.30
C MET A 338 6.11 13.13 -5.79
N LEU A 339 5.33 12.15 -6.28
CA LEU A 339 4.80 12.15 -7.66
C LEU A 339 3.42 12.80 -7.72
N PRO A 340 2.99 13.29 -8.90
CA PRO A 340 1.62 13.77 -9.06
C PRO A 340 0.61 12.65 -8.74
N PRO A 341 -0.38 12.90 -7.86
CA PRO A 341 -1.42 11.92 -7.54
C PRO A 341 -2.35 11.74 -8.74
N PHE A 342 -3.25 10.76 -8.67
CA PHE A 342 -4.24 10.55 -9.71
C PHE A 342 -5.08 11.82 -9.90
N ARG A 343 -5.38 12.12 -11.16
CA ARG A 343 -6.07 13.33 -11.56
C ARG A 343 -7.49 13.01 -11.98
N ARG A 344 -8.44 13.84 -11.53
CA ARG A 344 -9.83 13.76 -11.98
C ARG A 344 -9.95 14.21 -13.44
N CYS A 345 -10.95 13.71 -14.14
CA CYS A 345 -11.22 14.09 -15.53
C CYS A 345 -11.64 15.55 -15.70
N ASP A 346 -12.21 16.16 -14.66
CA ASP A 346 -12.63 17.55 -14.64
C ASP A 346 -11.55 18.53 -14.13
N ASP A 347 -10.39 18.02 -13.71
CA ASP A 347 -9.23 18.82 -13.33
C ASP A 347 -8.33 19.09 -14.55
N LYS A 348 -8.38 20.33 -15.03
CA LYS A 348 -7.62 20.81 -16.20
C LYS A 348 -6.25 21.41 -15.86
N ASN A 349 -5.95 21.59 -14.57
CA ASN A 349 -4.78 22.36 -14.12
C ASN A 349 -3.67 21.46 -13.57
N SER A 350 -4.03 20.41 -12.84
CA SER A 350 -3.04 19.52 -12.22
C SER A 350 -2.32 18.68 -13.27
N GLN A 351 -1.06 18.31 -12.99
CA GLN A 351 -0.34 17.36 -13.82
C GLN A 351 -0.99 15.96 -13.75
N PRO A 352 -1.04 15.20 -14.85
CA PRO A 352 -1.45 13.81 -14.81
C PRO A 352 -0.46 12.97 -14.01
N SER A 353 -0.95 11.94 -13.32
CA SER A 353 -0.10 11.00 -12.59
C SER A 353 0.82 10.23 -13.52
N TRP A 354 2.05 9.98 -13.09
CA TRP A 354 3.04 9.25 -13.90
C TRP A 354 2.61 7.80 -14.19
N ALA A 355 1.92 7.17 -13.26
CA ALA A 355 1.26 5.88 -13.43
C ALA A 355 -0.25 6.05 -13.23
N PHE A 356 -1.06 5.31 -13.98
CA PHE A 356 -2.53 5.26 -13.83
C PHE A 356 -3.04 3.87 -14.20
N VAL A 357 -4.20 3.46 -13.70
CA VAL A 357 -4.76 2.11 -13.88
C VAL A 357 -6.11 2.17 -14.58
N LYS A 358 -6.33 1.32 -15.58
CA LYS A 358 -7.57 1.24 -16.36
C LYS A 358 -8.00 -0.20 -16.62
N ASN A 359 -9.30 -0.44 -16.82
CA ASN A 359 -9.83 -1.68 -17.38
C ASN A 359 -10.08 -1.49 -18.89
N PRO A 360 -9.66 -2.43 -19.76
CA PRO A 360 -9.82 -2.26 -21.20
C PRO A 360 -11.25 -2.56 -21.71
N THR A 361 -12.10 -3.22 -20.92
CA THR A 361 -13.39 -3.78 -21.40
C THR A 361 -14.63 -3.19 -20.75
N ARG A 362 -14.51 -2.57 -19.58
CA ARG A 362 -15.63 -2.07 -18.76
C ARG A 362 -15.59 -0.56 -18.64
N THR A 363 -16.74 0.08 -18.52
CA THR A 363 -16.82 1.50 -18.13
C THR A 363 -16.33 1.71 -16.69
N THR A 364 -16.10 2.95 -16.26
CA THR A 364 -15.62 3.28 -14.92
C THR A 364 -16.56 2.75 -13.82
N PRO A 365 -17.89 2.93 -13.88
CA PRO A 365 -18.80 2.36 -12.89
C PRO A 365 -18.77 0.83 -12.84
N GLU A 366 -18.80 0.17 -14.02
CA GLU A 366 -18.72 -1.29 -14.12
C GLU A 366 -17.39 -1.83 -13.62
N THR A 367 -16.30 -1.09 -13.84
CA THR A 367 -14.96 -1.44 -13.36
C THR A 367 -14.93 -1.43 -11.84
N TRP A 368 -15.49 -0.39 -11.19
CA TRP A 368 -15.53 -0.34 -9.74
C TRP A 368 -16.34 -1.48 -9.13
N GLU A 369 -17.54 -1.77 -9.67
CA GLU A 369 -18.34 -2.89 -9.19
C GLU A 369 -17.64 -4.24 -9.40
N PHE A 370 -16.95 -4.40 -10.54
CA PHE A 370 -16.20 -5.61 -10.87
C PHE A 370 -15.02 -5.84 -9.93
N VAL A 371 -14.13 -4.86 -9.77
CA VAL A 371 -12.89 -5.04 -8.99
C VAL A 371 -13.15 -5.14 -7.49
N LEU A 372 -14.25 -4.56 -6.99
CA LEU A 372 -14.64 -4.66 -5.59
C LEU A 372 -15.51 -5.89 -5.28
N GLY A 373 -16.14 -6.49 -6.29
CA GLY A 373 -17.19 -7.50 -6.09
C GLY A 373 -18.46 -6.96 -5.42
N ARG A 374 -18.60 -5.63 -5.34
CA ARG A 374 -19.71 -4.89 -4.72
C ARG A 374 -19.71 -3.44 -5.19
N LYS A 375 -20.76 -2.69 -4.87
CA LYS A 375 -20.78 -1.23 -5.09
C LYS A 375 -19.73 -0.50 -4.24
N PRO A 376 -19.17 0.62 -4.72
CA PRO A 376 -18.29 1.48 -3.93
C PRO A 376 -18.93 1.95 -2.62
N ARG A 377 -18.16 1.91 -1.55
CA ARG A 377 -18.46 2.42 -0.20
C ARG A 377 -17.50 3.57 0.12
N CYS A 378 -17.86 4.74 -0.38
CA CYS A 378 -17.19 6.00 -0.05
C CYS A 378 -17.85 6.70 1.15
N LEU A 379 -17.19 7.72 1.70
CA LEU A 379 -17.72 8.47 2.83
C LEU A 379 -18.76 9.51 2.39
N LYS A 380 -19.75 9.75 3.25
CA LYS A 380 -20.83 10.73 3.05
C LYS A 380 -20.87 11.77 4.17
N TRP A 381 -19.73 12.00 4.82
CA TRP A 381 -19.63 12.91 5.95
C TRP A 381 -19.75 14.36 5.50
N GLU A 382 -20.64 15.08 6.17
CA GLU A 382 -20.90 16.50 5.97
C GLU A 382 -20.08 17.33 6.98
N LYS A 383 -20.08 18.65 6.80
CA LYS A 383 -19.40 19.59 7.72
C LYS A 383 -19.75 19.36 9.19
N ASP A 384 -21.03 19.12 9.48
CA ASP A 384 -21.51 18.89 10.85
C ASP A 384 -21.00 17.57 11.45
N ASP A 385 -20.74 16.56 10.63
CA ASP A 385 -20.16 15.30 11.08
C ASP A 385 -18.71 15.49 11.50
N TYR A 386 -17.91 16.17 10.67
CA TYR A 386 -16.53 16.53 11.02
C TYR A 386 -16.45 17.38 12.29
N LEU A 387 -17.38 18.33 12.47
CA LEU A 387 -17.46 19.14 13.68
C LEU A 387 -17.75 18.29 14.91
N LYS A 388 -18.71 17.35 14.84
CA LYS A 388 -19.04 16.42 15.94
C LYS A 388 -17.88 15.49 16.27
N MET A 389 -17.12 15.08 15.26
CA MET A 389 -15.94 14.23 15.43
C MET A 389 -14.69 14.98 15.89
N GLY A 390 -14.78 16.30 16.12
CA GLY A 390 -13.67 17.11 16.60
C GLY A 390 -12.55 17.31 15.57
N ALA A 391 -12.89 17.29 14.28
CA ALA A 391 -11.92 17.57 13.22
C ALA A 391 -11.39 19.01 13.29
N GLU A 392 -10.16 19.21 12.84
CA GLU A 392 -9.58 20.56 12.72
C GLU A 392 -10.45 21.50 11.87
N GLU A 393 -10.45 22.78 12.22
CA GLU A 393 -11.25 23.81 11.55
C GLU A 393 -11.05 23.81 10.02
N LYS A 394 -9.83 23.54 9.54
CA LYS A 394 -9.54 23.43 8.10
C LYS A 394 -10.36 22.33 7.41
N ILE A 395 -10.49 21.16 8.04
CA ILE A 395 -11.28 20.03 7.51
C ILE A 395 -12.77 20.36 7.60
N VAL A 396 -13.22 20.98 8.69
CA VAL A 396 -14.62 21.38 8.89
C VAL A 396 -15.04 22.46 7.87
N LEU A 397 -14.18 23.44 7.59
CA LEU A 397 -14.46 24.51 6.64
C LEU A 397 -14.41 24.04 5.18
N ASN A 398 -13.54 23.07 4.87
CA ASN A 398 -13.40 22.50 3.54
C ASN A 398 -13.34 20.96 3.61
N PRO A 399 -14.49 20.29 3.81
CA PRO A 399 -14.56 18.84 3.82
C PRO A 399 -13.97 18.23 2.56
N PRO A 400 -13.15 17.16 2.66
CA PRO A 400 -12.55 16.57 1.49
C PRO A 400 -13.60 15.85 0.62
N ALA A 401 -13.45 15.99 -0.69
CA ALA A 401 -14.32 15.37 -1.67
C ALA A 401 -13.96 13.89 -1.86
N VAL A 402 -14.58 13.03 -1.03
CA VAL A 402 -14.27 11.59 -0.93
C VAL A 402 -15.51 10.72 -1.18
N SER A 403 -16.50 11.23 -1.93
CA SER A 403 -17.78 10.55 -2.19
C SER A 403 -17.71 9.54 -3.36
N CYS A 404 -18.80 8.78 -3.58
CA CYS A 404 -18.92 7.93 -4.77
C CYS A 404 -18.97 8.73 -6.08
N ASP A 405 -19.47 9.97 -6.03
CA ASP A 405 -19.46 10.86 -7.19
C ASP A 405 -18.04 11.35 -7.49
N ASP A 406 -17.20 11.47 -6.47
CA ASP A 406 -15.81 11.90 -6.63
C ASP A 406 -14.91 10.79 -7.15
N ILE A 407 -15.04 9.55 -6.66
CA ILE A 407 -14.27 8.42 -7.20
C ILE A 407 -14.63 8.12 -8.66
N SER A 408 -15.88 8.39 -9.07
CA SER A 408 -16.35 8.22 -10.46
C SER A 408 -15.72 9.19 -11.46
N LYS A 409 -15.06 10.26 -10.98
CA LYS A 409 -14.33 11.23 -11.83
C LYS A 409 -12.93 10.75 -12.22
N PHE A 410 -12.51 9.59 -11.74
CA PHE A 410 -11.25 8.95 -12.15
C PHE A 410 -11.59 7.90 -13.19
N LEU A 411 -11.20 8.15 -14.45
CA LEU A 411 -11.58 7.32 -15.61
C LEU A 411 -10.80 6.00 -15.66
N VAL A 412 -11.10 5.11 -14.72
CA VAL A 412 -10.46 3.79 -14.57
C VAL A 412 -11.07 2.71 -15.46
N GLY A 413 -12.13 3.02 -16.20
CA GLY A 413 -12.70 2.13 -17.21
C GLY A 413 -12.09 2.30 -18.60
N ASN A 414 -12.81 1.87 -19.63
CA ASN A 414 -12.41 1.90 -21.02
C ASN A 414 -12.66 3.27 -21.70
N GLU A 415 -13.11 4.27 -20.95
CA GLU A 415 -13.32 5.62 -21.46
C GLU A 415 -12.02 6.22 -22.00
N ASP A 416 -12.13 7.06 -23.02
CA ASP A 416 -10.98 7.80 -23.49
C ASP A 416 -10.52 8.82 -22.44
N ASP A 417 -9.21 8.91 -22.27
CA ASP A 417 -8.58 9.86 -21.36
C ASP A 417 -7.39 10.51 -22.08
N PRO A 418 -7.63 11.61 -22.80
CA PRO A 418 -6.59 12.32 -23.54
C PRO A 418 -5.44 12.80 -22.65
N SER A 419 -5.63 12.90 -21.33
CA SER A 419 -4.55 13.27 -20.42
C SER A 419 -3.42 12.25 -20.38
N ARG A 420 -3.72 10.98 -20.65
CA ARG A 420 -2.73 9.91 -20.70
C ARG A 420 -1.84 9.97 -21.94
N LEU A 421 -2.20 10.80 -22.91
CA LEU A 421 -1.47 11.07 -24.16
C LEU A 421 -0.96 12.51 -24.23
N SER A 422 -1.15 13.29 -23.15
CA SER A 422 -0.85 14.72 -23.12
C SER A 422 0.61 15.05 -22.82
N SER A 423 1.45 14.04 -22.65
CA SER A 423 2.86 14.17 -22.29
C SER A 423 3.76 13.50 -23.33
N GLY A 424 5.06 13.39 -23.06
CA GLY A 424 6.07 12.89 -23.99
C GLY A 424 5.87 11.43 -24.41
N LEU A 425 6.79 10.54 -24.02
CA LEU A 425 6.75 9.15 -24.48
C LEU A 425 5.73 8.31 -23.69
N ASN A 426 4.47 8.21 -24.11
CA ASN A 426 3.44 7.52 -23.31
C ASN A 426 3.39 6.02 -23.60
N ALA A 427 3.09 5.23 -22.56
CA ALA A 427 3.03 3.78 -22.63
C ALA A 427 1.68 3.23 -22.15
N ALA A 428 1.15 2.27 -22.90
CA ALA A 428 0.11 1.36 -22.43
C ALA A 428 0.74 0.01 -22.06
N VAL A 429 0.50 -0.45 -20.83
CA VAL A 429 1.06 -1.70 -20.32
C VAL A 429 -0.06 -2.60 -19.85
N MET A 430 -0.25 -3.76 -20.48
CA MET A 430 -1.14 -4.79 -19.96
C MET A 430 -0.40 -5.57 -18.87
N VAL A 431 -1.00 -5.72 -17.69
CA VAL A 431 -0.47 -6.53 -16.58
C VAL A 431 -1.35 -7.76 -16.47
N LEU A 432 -0.72 -8.94 -16.52
CA LEU A 432 -1.40 -10.22 -16.50
C LEU A 432 -0.89 -11.12 -15.39
N GLY A 433 -1.80 -11.75 -14.66
CA GLY A 433 -1.50 -12.88 -13.78
C GLY A 433 -1.52 -14.23 -14.51
N ALA A 434 -0.99 -15.25 -13.84
CA ALA A 434 -0.99 -16.65 -14.27
C ALA A 434 -2.40 -17.23 -14.45
N SER A 435 -3.32 -16.88 -13.54
CA SER A 435 -4.71 -17.32 -13.55
C SER A 435 -5.51 -16.64 -14.66
N GLU A 436 -5.28 -15.34 -14.85
CA GLU A 436 -5.97 -14.48 -15.82
C GLU A 436 -5.75 -14.94 -17.26
N ILE A 437 -4.53 -15.37 -17.61
CA ILE A 437 -4.21 -15.91 -18.95
C ILE A 437 -5.04 -17.17 -19.28
N LYS A 438 -5.48 -17.91 -18.27
CA LYS A 438 -6.27 -19.14 -18.42
C LYS A 438 -7.78 -18.87 -18.36
N ASN A 439 -8.19 -17.63 -18.11
CA ASN A 439 -9.59 -17.25 -18.00
C ASN A 439 -10.26 -17.26 -19.39
N ALA A 440 -11.52 -17.68 -19.47
CA ALA A 440 -12.29 -17.71 -20.70
C ALA A 440 -12.48 -16.30 -21.32
N ASP A 441 -12.44 -15.24 -20.51
CA ASP A 441 -12.56 -13.86 -20.98
C ASP A 441 -11.23 -13.25 -21.47
N PHE A 442 -10.11 -13.99 -21.39
CA PHE A 442 -8.78 -13.46 -21.71
C PHE A 442 -8.67 -12.91 -23.14
N ASP A 443 -9.14 -13.64 -24.15
CA ASP A 443 -9.11 -13.21 -25.55
C ASP A 443 -9.84 -11.88 -25.78
N LYS A 444 -10.93 -11.66 -25.03
CA LYS A 444 -11.72 -10.42 -25.10
C LYS A 444 -10.94 -9.25 -24.48
N ILE A 445 -10.27 -9.50 -23.35
CA ILE A 445 -9.44 -8.50 -22.66
C ILE A 445 -8.24 -8.12 -23.53
N GLU A 446 -7.55 -9.11 -24.09
CA GLU A 446 -6.39 -8.91 -24.96
C GLU A 446 -6.78 -8.14 -26.23
N SER A 447 -7.87 -8.54 -26.89
CA SER A 447 -8.39 -7.84 -28.08
C SER A 447 -8.72 -6.37 -27.78
N ALA A 448 -9.37 -6.11 -26.65
CA ALA A 448 -9.69 -4.75 -26.22
C ALA A 448 -8.43 -3.92 -25.93
N PHE A 449 -7.44 -4.51 -25.25
CA PHE A 449 -6.15 -3.86 -25.02
C PHE A 449 -5.43 -3.53 -26.32
N ARG A 450 -5.34 -4.46 -27.28
CA ARG A 450 -4.71 -4.21 -28.59
C ARG A 450 -5.36 -3.04 -29.32
N LYS A 451 -6.69 -2.93 -29.26
CA LYS A 451 -7.44 -1.82 -29.86
C LYS A 451 -7.13 -0.48 -29.17
N ILE A 452 -7.11 -0.43 -27.85
CA ILE A 452 -6.92 0.81 -27.09
C ILE A 452 -5.45 1.26 -27.08
N SER A 453 -4.52 0.31 -26.99
CA SER A 453 -3.08 0.59 -26.88
C SER A 453 -2.45 1.15 -28.16
N GLY A 454 -3.11 1.02 -29.31
CA GLY A 454 -2.64 1.55 -30.59
C GLY A 454 -2.47 3.07 -30.64
N LYS A 455 -3.06 3.82 -29.69
CA LYS A 455 -2.90 5.27 -29.56
C LYS A 455 -1.66 5.70 -28.76
N TYR A 456 -0.96 4.78 -28.12
CA TYR A 456 0.24 5.05 -27.32
C TYR A 456 1.51 4.81 -28.13
N GLU A 457 2.56 5.58 -27.84
CA GLU A 457 3.86 5.45 -28.51
C GLU A 457 4.59 4.15 -28.14
N LYS A 458 4.30 3.61 -26.95
CA LYS A 458 4.84 2.33 -26.48
C LYS A 458 3.71 1.41 -25.98
N GLN A 459 3.78 0.15 -26.38
CA GLN A 459 2.97 -0.92 -25.85
C GLN A 459 3.86 -1.97 -25.19
N ALA A 460 3.39 -2.53 -24.08
CA ALA A 460 4.03 -3.66 -23.44
C ALA A 460 3.01 -4.57 -22.75
N VAL A 461 3.43 -5.81 -22.53
CA VAL A 461 2.72 -6.77 -21.69
C VAL A 461 3.70 -7.26 -20.62
N LEU A 462 3.33 -7.06 -19.36
CA LEU A 462 4.01 -7.55 -18.16
C LEU A 462 3.23 -8.76 -17.63
N VAL A 463 3.86 -9.93 -17.66
CA VAL A 463 3.25 -11.18 -17.20
C VAL A 463 3.90 -11.59 -15.90
N ILE A 464 3.10 -11.82 -14.87
CA ILE A 464 3.54 -12.23 -13.53
C ILE A 464 2.97 -13.62 -13.25
N GLY A 465 3.83 -14.64 -13.18
CA GLY A 465 3.41 -16.02 -12.91
C GLY A 465 3.14 -16.90 -14.12
N GLY A 466 3.68 -16.56 -15.29
CA GLY A 466 3.48 -17.35 -16.50
C GLY A 466 4.34 -16.89 -17.67
N LYS A 467 3.99 -17.36 -18.86
CA LYS A 467 4.52 -16.85 -20.13
C LYS A 467 3.36 -16.56 -21.07
N HIS A 468 3.40 -15.41 -21.71
CA HIS A 468 2.51 -15.04 -22.81
C HIS A 468 3.36 -14.70 -24.02
N GLU A 469 2.96 -15.11 -25.23
CA GLU A 469 3.75 -14.91 -26.45
C GLU A 469 3.99 -13.41 -26.73
N GLU A 470 2.99 -12.57 -26.47
CA GLU A 470 3.11 -11.11 -26.58
C GLU A 470 3.77 -10.45 -25.35
N GLY A 471 4.10 -11.26 -24.33
CA GLY A 471 4.75 -10.83 -23.10
C GLY A 471 6.15 -10.29 -23.34
N LYS A 472 6.31 -8.98 -23.51
CA LYS A 472 7.64 -8.34 -23.59
C LYS A 472 8.42 -8.51 -22.29
N PHE A 473 7.71 -8.59 -21.16
CA PHE A 473 8.27 -8.79 -19.83
C PHE A 473 7.59 -9.98 -19.16
N ASN A 474 8.08 -11.19 -19.42
CA ASN A 474 7.62 -12.40 -18.73
C ASN A 474 8.41 -12.60 -17.43
N LEU A 475 7.71 -12.70 -16.30
CA LEU A 475 8.24 -13.10 -15.00
C LEU A 475 7.73 -14.53 -14.70
N PRO A 476 8.52 -15.58 -15.01
CA PRO A 476 8.05 -16.97 -15.06
C PRO A 476 7.97 -17.63 -13.67
N LEU A 477 7.17 -17.04 -12.77
CA LEU A 477 7.00 -17.54 -11.42
C LEU A 477 6.13 -18.79 -11.40
N LYS A 478 6.55 -19.81 -10.64
CA LYS A 478 5.71 -20.99 -10.35
C LYS A 478 4.93 -20.77 -9.07
N ILE A 479 3.67 -20.40 -9.21
CA ILE A 479 2.79 -20.05 -8.10
C ILE A 479 1.83 -21.22 -7.81
N GLY A 480 1.70 -21.63 -6.54
CA GLY A 480 0.72 -22.62 -6.11
C GLY A 480 -0.71 -22.10 -6.25
N LYS A 481 -1.65 -23.00 -6.59
CA LYS A 481 -3.07 -22.67 -6.63
C LYS A 481 -3.66 -22.71 -5.22
N SER A 482 -4.53 -21.77 -4.90
CA SER A 482 -5.27 -21.74 -3.64
C SER A 482 -6.63 -21.07 -3.83
N SER A 483 -7.53 -21.19 -2.84
CA SER A 483 -8.93 -20.76 -2.98
C SER A 483 -9.10 -19.25 -3.17
N LEU A 484 -8.22 -18.44 -2.58
CA LEU A 484 -8.23 -16.99 -2.71
C LEU A 484 -7.07 -16.46 -3.57
N GLU A 485 -6.30 -17.33 -4.23
CA GLU A 485 -5.15 -16.95 -5.07
C GLU A 485 -4.12 -16.06 -4.32
N LEU A 486 -3.98 -16.25 -3.01
CA LEU A 486 -3.17 -15.38 -2.13
C LEU A 486 -1.73 -15.21 -2.60
N MET A 487 -1.08 -16.30 -3.03
CA MET A 487 0.30 -16.26 -3.49
C MET A 487 0.46 -15.53 -4.83
N GLU A 488 -0.60 -15.48 -5.64
CA GLU A 488 -0.59 -14.74 -6.90
C GLU A 488 -0.68 -13.24 -6.65
N HIS A 489 -1.58 -12.81 -5.75
CA HIS A 489 -1.62 -11.43 -5.28
C HIS A 489 -0.31 -10.99 -4.61
N LEU A 490 0.31 -11.85 -3.79
CA LEU A 490 1.63 -11.58 -3.22
C LEU A 490 2.72 -11.46 -4.30
N ALA A 491 2.68 -12.30 -5.33
CA ALA A 491 3.64 -12.23 -6.44
C ALA A 491 3.52 -10.90 -7.21
N VAL A 492 2.29 -10.48 -7.53
CA VAL A 492 2.03 -9.19 -8.18
C VAL A 492 2.54 -8.05 -7.31
N LYS A 493 2.22 -8.05 -6.01
CA LYS A 493 2.71 -7.05 -5.06
C LYS A 493 4.24 -6.97 -5.01
N LEU A 494 4.92 -8.10 -4.80
CA LEU A 494 6.38 -8.15 -4.67
C LEU A 494 7.07 -7.66 -5.96
N ALA A 495 6.58 -8.10 -7.12
CA ALA A 495 7.09 -7.66 -8.41
C ALA A 495 6.89 -6.15 -8.62
N LEU A 496 5.66 -5.64 -8.42
CA LEU A 496 5.35 -4.22 -8.63
C LEU A 496 6.07 -3.32 -7.63
N ASN A 497 6.19 -3.72 -6.36
CA ASN A 497 6.92 -2.94 -5.36
C ASN A 497 8.43 -2.90 -5.65
N THR A 498 9.00 -3.99 -6.16
CA THR A 498 10.41 -4.02 -6.63
C THR A 498 10.59 -3.12 -7.84
N ILE A 499 9.69 -3.22 -8.83
CA ILE A 499 9.70 -2.40 -10.05
C ILE A 499 9.59 -0.92 -9.68
N SER A 500 8.53 -0.52 -8.98
CA SER A 500 8.24 0.88 -8.69
C SER A 500 9.35 1.53 -7.86
N THR A 501 9.89 0.78 -6.89
CA THR A 501 11.03 1.24 -6.09
C THR A 501 12.29 1.38 -6.91
N GLY A 502 12.66 0.35 -7.69
CA GLY A 502 13.86 0.37 -8.52
C GLY A 502 13.83 1.47 -9.57
N THR A 503 12.69 1.71 -10.22
CA THR A 503 12.50 2.85 -11.13
C THR A 503 12.81 4.17 -10.43
N MET A 504 12.31 4.37 -9.21
CA MET A 504 12.51 5.62 -8.46
C MET A 504 13.93 5.78 -7.93
N VAL A 505 14.61 4.68 -7.59
CA VAL A 505 16.05 4.69 -7.26
C VAL A 505 16.85 5.16 -8.47
N ARG A 506 16.60 4.58 -9.66
CA ARG A 506 17.30 4.95 -10.90
C ARG A 506 17.04 6.40 -11.31
N LEU A 507 15.84 6.92 -11.03
CA LEU A 507 15.51 8.34 -11.23
C LEU A 507 16.11 9.29 -10.18
N GLY A 508 16.88 8.78 -9.21
CA GLY A 508 17.56 9.59 -8.19
C GLY A 508 16.63 10.10 -7.09
N LYS A 509 15.45 9.47 -6.91
CA LYS A 509 14.50 9.82 -5.84
C LYS A 509 14.78 9.12 -4.50
N VAL A 510 15.84 8.30 -4.46
CA VAL A 510 16.34 7.57 -3.29
C VAL A 510 17.82 7.87 -3.12
N THR A 511 18.30 7.99 -1.87
CA THR A 511 19.71 8.20 -1.53
C THR A 511 20.12 7.24 -0.42
N GLY A 512 21.15 6.41 -0.64
CA GLY A 512 21.35 5.18 0.11
C GLY A 512 20.09 4.31 -0.03
N ASN A 513 19.42 4.05 1.09
CA ASN A 513 18.07 3.48 1.18
C ASN A 513 17.05 4.44 1.81
N TRP A 514 17.26 5.74 1.74
CA TRP A 514 16.32 6.74 2.23
C TRP A 514 15.45 7.28 1.08
N MET A 515 14.13 7.34 1.32
CA MET A 515 13.19 8.10 0.49
C MET A 515 13.44 9.58 0.68
N SER A 516 14.43 10.11 -0.02
CA SER A 516 14.96 11.43 0.29
C SER A 516 14.10 12.57 -0.30
N PHE A 517 13.11 12.24 -1.14
CA PHE A 517 12.08 13.15 -1.69
C PHE A 517 10.80 13.16 -0.85
N VAL A 518 10.88 13.72 0.35
CA VAL A 518 9.73 13.85 1.26
C VAL A 518 9.08 15.22 1.11
N GLU A 519 7.75 15.24 1.03
CA GLU A 519 6.93 16.44 1.27
C GLU A 519 6.56 16.49 2.75
N VAL A 520 6.72 17.64 3.41
CA VAL A 520 6.48 17.77 4.85
C VAL A 520 5.05 18.28 5.06
N THR A 521 4.06 17.39 4.94
CA THR A 521 2.62 17.72 5.04
C THR A 521 2.08 17.62 6.47
N ASN A 522 2.75 16.87 7.35
CA ASN A 522 2.37 16.67 8.75
C ASN A 522 3.61 16.57 9.67
N LYS A 523 3.36 16.47 10.98
CA LYS A 523 4.40 16.40 12.03
C LYS A 523 5.25 15.12 11.95
N LYS A 524 4.70 13.98 11.53
CA LYS A 524 5.47 12.73 11.33
C LYS A 524 6.48 12.86 10.19
N LEU A 525 6.06 13.47 9.08
CA LEU A 525 6.94 13.72 7.93
C LEU A 525 7.98 14.82 8.22
N LEU A 526 7.70 15.74 9.16
CA LEU A 526 8.69 16.69 9.66
C LEU A 526 9.80 15.99 10.47
N ASP A 527 9.45 15.06 11.36
CA ASP A 527 10.43 14.19 12.07
C ASP A 527 11.26 13.40 11.06
N ARG A 528 10.60 12.69 10.15
CA ARG A 528 11.26 11.87 9.12
C ARG A 528 12.21 12.70 8.26
N GLY A 529 11.75 13.85 7.77
CA GLY A 529 12.58 14.77 6.99
C GLY A 529 13.80 15.27 7.77
N THR A 530 13.63 15.59 9.05
CA THR A 530 14.70 16.01 9.96
C THR A 530 15.75 14.90 10.13
N ARG A 531 15.32 13.64 10.37
CA ARG A 531 16.22 12.48 10.50
C ARG A 531 16.98 12.20 9.20
N ILE A 532 16.31 12.28 8.05
CA ILE A 532 16.95 12.11 6.74
C ILE A 532 18.05 13.16 6.55
N ILE A 533 17.77 14.44 6.82
CA ILE A 533 18.76 15.52 6.70
C ILE A 533 19.93 15.27 7.66
N SER A 534 19.64 14.97 8.93
CA SER A 534 20.68 14.69 9.94
C SER A 534 21.59 13.55 9.49
N SER A 535 21.01 12.43 9.06
CA SER A 535 21.75 11.25 8.62
C SER A 535 22.56 11.49 7.34
N LEU A 536 21.99 12.15 6.33
CA LEU A 536 22.63 12.32 5.02
C LEU A 536 23.64 13.49 4.98
N CYS A 537 23.51 14.46 5.88
CA CYS A 537 24.39 15.61 5.97
C CYS A 537 25.40 15.53 7.12
N GLY A 538 25.27 14.56 8.04
CA GLY A 538 26.18 14.41 9.18
C GLY A 538 26.10 15.56 10.18
N ILE A 539 24.90 16.12 10.37
CA ILE A 539 24.63 17.19 11.34
C ILE A 539 23.67 16.70 12.43
N SER A 540 23.62 17.40 13.57
CA SER A 540 22.71 17.04 14.67
C SER A 540 21.23 17.14 14.27
N TYR A 541 20.36 16.41 14.97
CA TYR A 541 18.91 16.44 14.74
C TYR A 541 18.36 17.85 14.92
N GLU A 542 18.83 18.58 15.92
CA GLU A 542 18.48 19.96 16.21
C GLU A 542 18.85 20.89 15.05
N GLN A 543 20.09 20.79 14.55
CA GLN A 543 20.53 21.58 13.39
C GLN A 543 19.75 21.24 12.12
N ALA A 544 19.47 19.96 11.88
CA ALA A 544 18.65 19.52 10.75
C ALA A 544 17.23 20.08 10.84
N CYS A 545 16.64 20.09 12.04
CA CYS A 545 15.30 20.58 12.29
C CYS A 545 15.22 22.09 12.04
N GLU A 546 16.19 22.85 12.56
CA GLU A 546 16.29 24.29 12.29
C GLU A 546 16.41 24.56 10.78
N LYS A 547 17.29 23.84 10.07
CA LYS A 547 17.51 24.00 8.63
C LYS A 547 16.29 23.65 7.79
N LEU A 548 15.55 22.61 8.18
CA LEU A 548 14.32 22.24 7.50
C LEU A 548 13.23 23.32 7.69
N HIS A 549 13.08 23.85 8.91
CA HIS A 549 12.17 24.97 9.17
C HIS A 549 12.56 26.24 8.39
N GLU A 550 13.86 26.54 8.24
CA GLU A 550 14.33 27.63 7.36
C GLU A 550 13.83 27.46 5.93
N THR A 551 13.94 26.25 5.38
CA THR A 551 13.44 25.92 4.03
C THR A 551 11.92 26.00 3.94
N LEU A 552 11.18 25.53 4.95
CA LEU A 552 9.73 25.59 4.95
C LEU A 552 9.22 27.03 4.98
N ASP A 553 9.79 27.90 5.82
CA ASP A 553 9.44 29.32 5.85
C ASP A 553 9.82 30.03 4.53
N GLU A 554 10.92 29.64 3.87
CA GLU A 554 11.28 30.12 2.52
C GLU A 554 10.23 29.72 1.49
N PHE A 555 9.81 28.46 1.45
CA PHE A 555 8.80 27.98 0.50
C PHE A 555 7.43 28.63 0.72
N LEU A 556 7.06 28.92 1.97
CA LEU A 556 5.85 29.67 2.28
C LEU A 556 5.91 31.12 1.77
N SER A 557 7.09 31.75 1.88
CA SER A 557 7.30 33.15 1.46
C SER A 557 7.48 33.28 -0.05
N SER A 558 8.12 32.29 -0.68
CA SER A 558 8.42 32.23 -2.11
C SER A 558 8.28 30.79 -2.60
N PRO A 559 7.06 30.38 -2.98
CA PRO A 559 6.81 29.03 -3.44
C PRO A 559 7.64 28.71 -4.70
N PRO A 560 8.29 27.53 -4.78
CA PRO A 560 9.08 27.17 -5.94
C PRO A 560 8.18 27.00 -7.17
N ALA A 561 8.65 27.45 -8.34
CA ALA A 561 7.91 27.33 -9.60
C ALA A 561 7.66 25.86 -10.01
N VAL A 562 8.55 24.96 -9.59
CA VAL A 562 8.43 23.50 -9.77
C VAL A 562 8.30 22.88 -8.39
N LYS A 563 7.32 21.98 -8.20
CA LYS A 563 7.13 21.27 -6.93
C LYS A 563 8.43 20.56 -6.53
N THR A 564 9.01 21.00 -5.42
CA THR A 564 10.33 20.59 -4.95
C THR A 564 10.22 20.07 -3.52
N SER A 565 10.97 19.01 -3.19
CA SER A 565 10.99 18.47 -1.83
C SER A 565 11.76 19.42 -0.91
N PRO A 566 11.17 19.90 0.20
CA PRO A 566 11.88 20.74 1.17
C PRO A 566 13.07 20.00 1.81
N VAL A 567 12.98 18.68 1.95
CA VAL A 567 14.07 17.83 2.47
C VAL A 567 15.25 17.82 1.50
N GLN A 568 15.01 17.54 0.21
CA GLN A 568 16.07 17.60 -0.81
C GLN A 568 16.71 18.98 -0.93
N HIS A 569 15.88 20.03 -0.97
CA HIS A 569 16.37 21.40 -1.05
C HIS A 569 17.27 21.75 0.14
N THR A 570 16.88 21.32 1.33
CA THR A 570 17.70 21.49 2.55
C THR A 570 19.03 20.72 2.45
N ILE A 571 19.01 19.46 2.02
CA ILE A 571 20.22 18.65 1.84
C ILE A 571 21.18 19.31 0.84
N GLN A 572 20.66 19.77 -0.31
CA GLN A 572 21.45 20.43 -1.35
C GLN A 572 22.06 21.75 -0.82
N LYS A 573 21.29 22.57 -0.11
CA LYS A 573 21.79 23.79 0.53
C LYS A 573 22.94 23.50 1.49
N ILE A 574 22.81 22.48 2.34
CA ILE A 574 23.86 22.11 3.30
C ILE A 574 25.12 21.63 2.55
N LYS A 575 24.97 20.73 1.57
CA LYS A 575 26.10 20.20 0.79
C LYS A 575 26.83 21.28 -0.01
N ASN A 576 26.11 22.23 -0.59
CA ASN A 576 26.70 23.34 -1.34
C ASN A 576 27.38 24.39 -0.44
N SER A 577 27.00 24.44 0.84
CA SER A 577 27.59 25.35 1.84
C SER A 577 28.82 24.75 2.54
N ALA A 578 29.07 23.46 2.38
CA ALA A 578 30.26 22.82 2.93
C ALA A 578 31.49 23.25 2.10
N PRO A 579 32.60 23.68 2.73
CA PRO A 579 33.82 23.97 1.99
C PRO A 579 34.24 22.71 1.22
N GLN A 580 34.43 22.82 -0.10
CA GLN A 580 34.98 21.75 -0.91
C GLN A 580 36.27 21.28 -0.22
N ARG A 581 36.28 20.05 0.29
CA ARG A 581 37.55 19.44 0.70
C ARG A 581 38.38 19.37 -0.57
N GLN A 582 39.42 20.20 -0.64
CA GLN A 582 40.50 20.01 -1.58
C GLN A 582 40.93 18.55 -1.43
N SER A 583 40.71 17.75 -2.47
CA SER A 583 41.34 16.45 -2.62
C SER A 583 42.85 16.70 -2.62
N GLY A 584 43.47 16.45 -1.46
CA GLY A 584 44.92 16.45 -1.32
C GLY A 584 45.47 15.19 -1.96
N ASP A 585 46.35 15.43 -2.93
CA ASP A 585 47.34 14.60 -3.62
C ASP A 585 46.89 13.40 -4.46
#